data_AF-A0A3R8L878-F1
#
_entry.id   AF-A0A3R8L878-F1
#
_cell.length_a   1.000
_cell.length_b   1.000
_cell.length_c   1.000
_cell.angle_alpha   90.00
_cell.angle_beta   90.00
_cell.angle_gamma   90.00
#
_symmetry.space_group_name_H-M   'P 1'
#
loop_
_entity.id
_entity.type
_entity.pdbx_description
1 polymer ?
#
loop_
_entity_poly.entity_id
_entity_poly.type
_entity_poly.pdbx_seq_one_letter_code
_entity_poly.pdbx_strand_id
1 'polypeptide(L)'
;MPNDNELLSRKELALALKRNVSYVKAMLRDGFPMPGKRATLAEARAWIASQPNFRQKRPLRPKEPKRAQTRPVLTPVDRPTYDALPPHGKAIADVIGIPDLLRLAAAAKNRHVSIPRILSDDSAIVKLIGMDVAQKLHAVFPGEVIQVPQCWTAALKPKAIAAMQKATILGVGIRDLACITGLSESGVRAALRRSVTEAAPMPDGEEGGGGIGSSGGGRLRVENHPRVSVVSEKS
;
A
#
# COMPACT_ATOMS: atom_id res chain seq x y z
N MET A 1 16.74 3.69 -42.94
CA MET A 1 17.40 4.35 -41.79
C MET A 1 16.75 5.71 -41.63
N PRO A 2 16.36 6.14 -40.42
CA PRO A 2 15.79 7.48 -40.22
C PRO A 2 16.79 8.54 -40.67
N ASN A 3 16.30 9.63 -41.27
CA ASN A 3 17.15 10.71 -41.74
C ASN A 3 17.73 11.48 -40.54
N ASP A 4 18.98 11.92 -40.62
CA ASP A 4 19.66 12.57 -39.50
C ASP A 4 19.00 13.89 -39.05
N ASN A 5 18.24 14.53 -39.96
CA ASN A 5 17.53 15.80 -39.75
C ASN A 5 16.04 15.64 -39.38
N GLU A 6 15.53 14.41 -39.27
CA GLU A 6 14.12 14.18 -38.92
C GLU A 6 13.87 14.48 -37.43
N LEU A 7 12.77 15.17 -37.10
CA LEU A 7 12.39 15.48 -35.72
C LEU A 7 11.79 14.24 -35.04
N LEU A 8 12.62 13.52 -34.29
CA LEU A 8 12.24 12.27 -33.64
C LEU A 8 11.66 12.51 -32.24
N SER A 9 10.62 11.74 -31.89
CA SER A 9 10.17 11.65 -30.50
C SER A 9 11.19 10.92 -29.63
N ARG A 10 11.07 11.01 -28.30
CA ARG A 10 11.98 10.32 -27.36
C ARG A 10 12.14 8.82 -27.60
N LYS A 11 11.07 8.13 -28.04
CA LYS A 11 11.10 6.68 -28.30
C LYS A 11 11.88 6.39 -29.59
N GLU A 12 11.60 7.15 -30.64
CA GLU A 12 12.27 7.02 -31.94
C GLU A 12 13.74 7.41 -31.86
N LEU A 13 14.06 8.50 -31.14
CA LEU A 13 15.44 8.92 -30.91
C LEU A 13 16.24 7.85 -30.15
N ALA A 14 15.63 7.20 -29.15
CA ALA A 14 16.27 6.10 -28.44
C ALA A 14 16.53 4.90 -29.37
N LEU A 15 15.56 4.56 -30.23
CA LEU A 15 15.70 3.51 -31.23
C LEU A 15 16.80 3.83 -32.24
N ALA A 16 16.84 5.06 -32.75
CA ALA A 16 17.84 5.54 -33.71
C ALA A 16 19.26 5.56 -33.11
N LEU A 17 19.40 5.89 -31.82
CA LEU A 17 20.65 5.78 -31.06
C LEU A 17 21.02 4.34 -30.65
N LYS A 18 20.14 3.36 -30.91
CA LYS A 18 20.25 1.97 -30.41
C LYS A 18 20.42 1.89 -28.89
N ARG A 19 19.67 2.71 -28.14
CA ARG A 19 19.67 2.77 -26.67
C ARG A 19 18.24 2.69 -26.10
N ASN A 20 18.12 2.54 -24.79
CA ASN A 20 16.83 2.54 -24.09
C ASN A 20 16.29 3.97 -23.93
N VAL A 21 14.97 4.17 -23.92
CA VAL A 21 14.30 5.46 -23.65
C VAL A 21 14.77 6.12 -22.34
N SER A 22 15.11 5.33 -21.34
CA SER A 22 15.70 5.82 -20.08
C SER A 22 17.06 6.52 -20.24
N TYR A 23 17.79 6.26 -21.33
CA TYR A 23 19.01 6.96 -21.70
C TYR A 23 18.71 8.39 -22.16
N VAL A 24 17.77 8.56 -23.10
CA VAL A 24 17.30 9.86 -23.59
C VAL A 24 16.67 10.70 -22.46
N LYS A 25 15.92 10.07 -21.54
CA LYS A 25 15.40 10.76 -20.34
C LYS A 25 16.51 11.32 -19.45
N ALA A 26 17.66 10.65 -19.37
CA ALA A 26 18.79 11.18 -18.61
C ALA A 26 19.55 12.26 -19.38
N MET A 27 19.65 12.18 -20.71
CA MET A 27 20.19 13.29 -21.51
C MET A 27 19.41 14.57 -21.21
N LEU A 28 18.06 14.49 -21.23
CA LEU A 28 17.18 15.62 -20.88
C LEU A 28 17.44 16.17 -19.48
N ARG A 29 17.59 15.29 -18.48
CA ARG A 29 17.86 15.68 -17.10
C ARG A 29 19.23 16.35 -16.97
N ASP A 30 20.21 15.92 -17.76
CA ASP A 30 21.58 16.40 -17.74
C ASP A 30 21.79 17.56 -18.75
N GLY A 31 20.69 18.16 -19.26
CA GLY A 31 20.70 19.43 -20.00
C GLY A 31 20.60 19.34 -21.52
N PHE A 32 20.31 18.18 -22.11
CA PHE A 32 20.11 18.06 -23.56
C PHE A 32 18.86 18.85 -24.01
N PRO A 33 19.00 19.83 -24.94
CA PRO A 33 17.88 20.61 -25.43
C PRO A 33 16.98 19.78 -26.34
N MET A 34 15.67 19.84 -26.10
CA MET A 34 14.66 19.09 -26.88
C MET A 34 13.36 19.89 -27.00
N PRO A 35 13.36 20.96 -27.82
CA PRO A 35 12.19 21.81 -27.99
C PRO A 35 11.01 20.98 -28.52
N GLY A 36 9.81 21.21 -27.96
CA GLY A 36 8.62 20.45 -28.35
C GLY A 36 8.70 18.94 -28.07
N LYS A 37 9.61 18.49 -27.19
CA LYS A 37 9.85 17.07 -26.87
C LYS A 37 10.31 16.22 -28.08
N ARG A 38 10.85 16.88 -29.10
CA ARG A 38 11.48 16.26 -30.27
C ARG A 38 12.90 16.80 -30.44
N ALA A 39 13.78 15.99 -31.02
CA ALA A 39 15.13 16.39 -31.38
C ALA A 39 15.60 15.56 -32.57
N THR A 40 16.57 16.09 -33.31
CA THR A 40 17.17 15.38 -34.44
C THR A 40 18.25 14.40 -33.97
N LEU A 41 18.55 13.39 -34.79
CA LEU A 41 19.60 12.42 -34.49
C LEU A 41 20.99 13.07 -34.52
N ALA A 42 21.19 14.05 -35.43
CA ALA A 42 22.42 14.83 -35.53
C ALA A 42 22.73 15.61 -34.25
N GLU A 43 21.76 16.35 -33.71
CA GLU A 43 21.91 17.10 -32.45
C GLU A 43 22.23 16.20 -31.27
N ALA A 44 21.54 15.05 -31.17
CA ALA A 44 21.78 14.09 -30.10
C ALA A 44 23.20 13.51 -30.16
N ARG A 45 23.72 13.21 -31.35
CA ARG A 45 25.11 12.74 -31.52
C ARG A 45 26.12 13.83 -31.20
N ALA A 46 25.90 15.06 -31.67
CA ALA A 46 26.77 16.20 -31.38
C ALA A 46 26.86 16.49 -29.87
N TRP A 47 25.73 16.39 -29.16
CA TRP A 47 25.70 16.56 -27.71
C TRP A 47 26.41 15.43 -26.96
N ILE A 48 26.27 14.17 -27.39
CA ILE A 48 27.01 13.05 -26.78
C ILE A 48 28.52 13.23 -27.01
N ALA A 49 28.93 13.70 -28.18
CA ALA A 49 30.32 13.99 -28.49
C ALA A 49 30.90 15.13 -27.63
N SER A 50 30.10 16.16 -27.31
CA SER A 50 30.52 17.25 -26.42
C SER A 50 30.52 16.88 -24.94
N GLN A 51 29.83 15.81 -24.53
CA GLN A 51 29.77 15.31 -23.16
C GLN A 51 30.36 13.89 -23.01
N PRO A 52 31.69 13.72 -23.14
CA PRO A 52 32.32 12.39 -23.07
C PRO A 52 32.07 11.69 -21.73
N ASN A 53 31.90 12.43 -20.63
CA ASN A 53 31.63 11.89 -19.29
C ASN A 53 30.17 11.48 -19.04
N PHE A 54 29.25 11.68 -20.01
CA PHE A 54 27.85 11.34 -19.83
C PHE A 54 27.68 9.84 -19.56
N ARG A 55 27.26 9.51 -18.32
CA ARG A 55 27.01 8.14 -17.83
C ARG A 55 28.19 7.15 -17.88
N GLN A 56 29.44 7.58 -18.10
CA GLN A 56 30.59 6.65 -18.13
C GLN A 56 30.72 5.83 -16.84
N LYS A 57 30.43 6.42 -15.69
CA LYS A 57 30.36 5.74 -14.40
C LYS A 57 29.36 6.46 -13.53
N ARG A 58 28.07 6.08 -13.60
CA ARG A 58 27.18 6.50 -12.51
C ARG A 58 27.71 5.77 -11.27
N PRO A 59 28.14 6.46 -10.20
CA PRO A 59 28.46 5.76 -8.97
C PRO A 59 27.25 4.89 -8.69
N LEU A 60 27.48 3.58 -8.55
CA LEU A 60 26.44 2.68 -8.07
C LEU A 60 25.87 3.40 -6.86
N ARG A 61 24.57 3.72 -6.89
CA ARG A 61 23.92 4.27 -5.69
C ARG A 61 24.44 3.40 -4.57
N PRO A 62 25.06 3.98 -3.51
CA PRO A 62 25.52 3.19 -2.37
C PRO A 62 24.40 2.21 -2.11
N LYS A 63 24.71 0.93 -2.26
CA LYS A 63 23.70 -0.13 -2.17
C LYS A 63 23.29 -0.05 -0.72
N GLU A 64 22.30 0.81 -0.46
CA GLU A 64 21.83 1.15 0.87
C GLU A 64 21.65 -0.20 1.53
N PRO A 65 22.47 -0.51 2.56
CA PRO A 65 22.61 -1.88 3.05
C PRO A 65 21.19 -2.33 3.25
N LYS A 66 20.75 -3.34 2.46
CA LYS A 66 19.35 -3.77 2.40
C LYS A 66 18.90 -3.75 3.83
N ARG A 67 18.12 -2.72 4.22
CA ARG A 67 17.84 -2.45 5.64
C ARG A 67 17.44 -3.81 6.15
N ALA A 68 18.27 -4.42 7.00
CA ALA A 68 17.93 -5.69 7.58
C ALA A 68 16.51 -5.43 8.06
N GLN A 69 15.54 -6.17 7.52
CA GLN A 69 14.18 -6.03 7.97
C GLN A 69 14.25 -6.50 9.40
N THR A 70 14.60 -5.60 10.31
CA THR A 70 14.49 -5.74 11.74
C THR A 70 13.01 -5.85 11.87
N ARG A 71 12.53 -7.11 11.81
CA ARG A 71 11.17 -7.44 12.20
C ARG A 71 11.05 -6.77 13.56
N PRO A 72 10.18 -5.74 13.72
CA PRO A 72 10.03 -5.12 15.01
C PRO A 72 9.74 -6.25 15.98
N VAL A 73 10.63 -6.42 16.96
CA VAL A 73 10.42 -7.36 18.05
C VAL A 73 9.25 -6.76 18.80
N LEU A 74 8.06 -7.28 18.50
CA LEU A 74 6.83 -6.86 19.17
C LEU A 74 7.07 -7.00 20.67
N THR A 75 6.99 -5.87 21.38
CA THR A 75 7.17 -5.90 22.82
C THR A 75 6.06 -6.75 23.44
N PRO A 76 6.28 -7.45 24.57
CA PRO A 76 5.27 -8.32 25.19
C PRO A 76 3.93 -7.63 25.51
N VAL A 77 3.90 -6.29 25.54
CA VAL A 77 2.73 -5.46 25.83
C VAL A 77 1.82 -5.27 24.61
N ASP A 78 2.33 -5.46 23.40
CA ASP A 78 1.57 -5.38 22.14
C ASP A 78 0.86 -6.70 21.79
N ARG A 79 0.86 -7.67 22.73
CA ARG A 79 0.19 -8.95 22.52
C ARG A 79 -1.32 -8.74 22.50
N PRO A 80 -2.03 -9.37 21.54
CA PRO A 80 -3.45 -9.62 21.63
C PRO A 80 -3.88 -9.99 23.04
N THR A 81 -4.79 -9.24 23.63
CA THR A 81 -5.53 -9.76 24.78
C THR A 81 -6.36 -10.92 24.23
N TYR A 82 -5.93 -12.14 24.53
CA TYR A 82 -6.52 -13.42 24.10
C TYR A 82 -8.05 -13.42 24.23
N ASP A 83 -8.58 -12.68 25.22
CA ASP A 83 -10.01 -12.54 25.50
C ASP A 83 -10.84 -11.96 24.36
N ALA A 84 -10.25 -11.13 23.50
CA ALA A 84 -10.94 -10.47 22.39
C ALA A 84 -11.13 -11.37 21.16
N LEU A 85 -10.54 -12.58 21.13
CA LEU A 85 -10.70 -13.52 20.03
C LEU A 85 -12.10 -14.18 20.06
N PRO A 86 -12.74 -14.41 18.89
CA PRO A 86 -13.91 -15.27 18.81
C PRO A 86 -13.61 -16.68 19.36
N PRO A 87 -14.62 -17.44 19.84
CA PRO A 87 -14.41 -18.78 20.42
C PRO A 87 -13.58 -19.71 19.51
N HIS A 88 -13.84 -19.69 18.20
CA HIS A 88 -13.08 -20.50 17.25
C HIS A 88 -11.62 -20.05 17.11
N GLY A 89 -11.36 -18.73 17.17
CA GLY A 89 -10.00 -18.19 17.17
C GLY A 89 -9.23 -18.51 18.46
N LYS A 90 -9.91 -18.58 19.61
CA LYS A 90 -9.35 -19.00 20.90
C LYS A 90 -8.86 -20.45 20.85
N ALA A 91 -9.71 -21.36 20.40
CA ALA A 91 -9.36 -22.78 20.27
C ALA A 91 -8.12 -22.99 19.38
N ILE A 92 -8.00 -22.25 18.28
CA ILE A 92 -6.81 -22.32 17.42
C ILE A 92 -5.60 -21.67 18.11
N ALA A 93 -5.79 -20.51 18.75
CA ALA A 93 -4.72 -19.83 19.50
C ALA A 93 -4.12 -20.71 20.60
N ASP A 94 -4.90 -21.57 21.25
CA ASP A 94 -4.42 -22.49 22.29
C ASP A 94 -3.48 -23.55 21.72
N VAL A 95 -3.74 -24.00 20.50
CA VAL A 95 -2.97 -25.08 19.85
C VAL A 95 -1.66 -24.56 19.27
N ILE A 96 -1.69 -23.45 18.53
CA ILE A 96 -0.51 -22.94 17.81
C ILE A 96 0.14 -21.72 18.47
N GLY A 97 -0.54 -21.09 19.41
CA GLY A 97 -0.15 -19.80 19.96
C GLY A 97 -0.66 -18.62 19.12
N ILE A 98 -0.91 -17.51 19.81
CA ILE A 98 -1.34 -16.24 19.21
C ILE A 98 -0.42 -15.76 18.06
N PRO A 99 0.92 -15.79 18.16
CA PRO A 99 1.78 -15.28 17.09
C PRO A 99 1.60 -16.02 15.78
N ASP A 100 1.46 -17.34 15.84
CA ASP A 100 1.29 -18.18 14.65
C ASP A 100 -0.14 -18.12 14.11
N LEU A 101 -1.15 -17.92 14.98
CA LEU A 101 -2.50 -17.57 14.55
C LEU A 101 -2.51 -16.29 13.71
N LEU A 102 -1.76 -15.26 14.13
CA LEU A 102 -1.68 -14.01 13.36
C LEU A 102 -0.93 -14.16 12.05
N ARG A 103 0.12 -14.99 12.01
CA ARG A 103 0.79 -15.35 10.75
C ARG A 103 -0.16 -16.07 9.80
N LEU A 104 -0.93 -17.03 10.32
CA LEU A 104 -1.95 -17.74 9.56
C LEU A 104 -2.99 -16.76 9.01
N ALA A 105 -3.51 -15.85 9.84
CA ALA A 105 -4.50 -14.85 9.42
C ALA A 105 -3.96 -13.87 8.36
N ALA A 106 -2.73 -13.41 8.51
CA ALA A 106 -2.08 -12.55 7.54
C ALA A 106 -1.85 -13.25 6.19
N ALA A 107 -1.48 -14.53 6.23
CA ALA A 107 -1.22 -15.33 5.04
C ALA A 107 -2.51 -15.77 4.32
N ALA A 108 -3.55 -16.13 5.08
CA ALA A 108 -4.82 -16.62 4.54
C ALA A 108 -5.66 -15.54 3.85
N LYS A 109 -5.51 -14.25 4.24
CA LYS A 109 -6.24 -13.12 3.62
C LYS A 109 -7.75 -13.36 3.50
N ASN A 110 -8.39 -13.79 4.58
CA ASN A 110 -9.84 -14.10 4.63
C ASN A 110 -10.29 -15.31 3.78
N ARG A 111 -9.36 -16.23 3.46
CA ARG A 111 -9.68 -17.49 2.78
C ARG A 111 -9.94 -18.60 3.79
N HIS A 112 -10.72 -19.59 3.36
CA HIS A 112 -10.85 -20.85 4.08
C HIS A 112 -9.55 -21.65 3.92
N VAL A 113 -8.99 -22.10 5.05
CA VAL A 113 -7.80 -22.94 5.07
C VAL A 113 -8.26 -24.35 5.38
N SER A 114 -8.11 -25.25 4.40
CA SER A 114 -8.41 -26.67 4.57
C SER A 114 -7.21 -27.39 5.18
N ILE A 115 -7.44 -28.13 6.27
CA ILE A 115 -6.44 -29.00 6.89
C ILE A 115 -6.64 -30.40 6.31
N PRO A 116 -5.71 -30.92 5.49
CA PRO A 116 -5.86 -32.25 4.90
C PRO A 116 -5.79 -33.34 5.98
N ARG A 117 -6.47 -34.48 5.77
CA ARG A 117 -6.37 -35.64 6.68
C ARG A 117 -4.96 -36.25 6.71
N ILE A 118 -4.22 -36.13 5.61
CA ILE A 118 -2.83 -36.58 5.50
C ILE A 118 -1.99 -35.34 5.24
N LEU A 119 -1.12 -35.01 6.19
CA LEU A 119 -0.24 -33.85 6.07
C LEU A 119 0.95 -34.18 5.15
N SER A 120 1.15 -33.36 4.12
CA SER A 120 2.30 -33.45 3.21
C SER A 120 3.02 -32.11 3.16
N ASP A 121 4.35 -32.13 2.94
CA ASP A 121 5.21 -30.95 2.75
C ASP A 121 4.69 -29.99 1.69
N ASP A 122 3.96 -30.52 0.69
CA ASP A 122 3.40 -29.73 -0.40
C ASP A 122 2.06 -29.05 -0.08
N SER A 123 1.49 -29.34 1.08
CA SER A 123 0.18 -28.82 1.48
C SER A 123 0.19 -27.30 1.59
N ALA A 124 -0.90 -26.66 1.16
CA ALA A 124 -1.02 -25.21 1.19
C ALA A 124 -0.77 -24.62 2.59
N ILE A 125 -1.23 -25.32 3.64
CA ILE A 125 -1.01 -24.90 5.02
C ILE A 125 0.47 -24.90 5.41
N VAL A 126 1.25 -25.92 5.03
CA VAL A 126 2.70 -25.99 5.29
C VAL A 126 3.42 -24.85 4.59
N LYS A 127 3.05 -24.54 3.34
CA LYS A 127 3.61 -23.40 2.59
C LYS A 127 3.29 -22.04 3.21
N LEU A 128 2.18 -21.92 3.94
CA LEU A 128 1.74 -20.67 4.55
C LEU A 128 2.36 -20.41 5.93
N ILE A 129 2.40 -21.43 6.79
CA ILE A 129 2.79 -21.27 8.20
C ILE A 129 4.03 -22.08 8.63
N GLY A 130 4.50 -22.99 7.78
CA GLY A 130 5.59 -23.91 8.09
C GLY A 130 5.09 -25.27 8.60
N MET A 131 5.98 -26.27 8.60
CA MET A 131 5.67 -27.65 8.94
C MET A 131 5.27 -27.82 10.41
N ASP A 132 6.06 -27.25 11.33
CA ASP A 132 5.86 -27.45 12.78
C ASP A 132 4.48 -26.98 13.25
N VAL A 133 4.05 -25.82 12.74
CA VAL A 133 2.75 -25.22 13.09
C VAL A 133 1.61 -25.99 12.43
N ALA A 134 1.80 -26.43 11.18
CA ALA A 134 0.82 -27.24 10.47
C ALA A 134 0.61 -28.60 11.14
N GLN A 135 1.66 -29.22 11.66
CA GLN A 135 1.57 -30.49 12.40
C GLN A 135 0.77 -30.35 13.69
N LYS A 136 0.93 -29.24 14.43
CA LYS A 136 0.12 -28.95 15.62
C LYS A 136 -1.36 -28.80 15.30
N LEU A 137 -1.71 -28.08 14.22
CA LEU A 137 -3.10 -27.95 13.78
C LEU A 137 -3.68 -29.28 13.32
N HIS A 138 -2.90 -30.05 12.56
CA HIS A 138 -3.32 -31.36 12.04
C HIS A 138 -3.64 -32.35 13.17
N ALA A 139 -2.89 -32.31 14.27
CA ALA A 139 -3.14 -33.17 15.43
C ALA A 139 -4.50 -32.93 16.09
N VAL A 140 -5.05 -31.71 16.01
CA VAL A 140 -6.30 -31.32 16.68
C VAL A 140 -7.49 -31.24 15.72
N PHE A 141 -7.27 -30.76 14.49
CA PHE A 141 -8.33 -30.48 13.50
C PHE A 141 -8.12 -31.19 12.15
N PRO A 142 -7.96 -32.53 12.10
CA PRO A 142 -7.69 -33.24 10.86
C PRO A 142 -8.92 -33.28 9.94
N GLY A 143 -8.79 -32.77 8.71
CA GLY A 143 -9.88 -32.78 7.72
C GLY A 143 -10.88 -31.64 7.85
N GLU A 144 -10.67 -30.71 8.77
CA GLU A 144 -11.55 -29.54 8.94
C GLU A 144 -11.18 -28.39 8.00
N VAL A 145 -12.19 -27.59 7.67
CA VAL A 145 -12.03 -26.35 6.93
C VAL A 145 -12.19 -25.18 7.89
N ILE A 146 -11.06 -24.60 8.28
CA ILE A 146 -11.04 -23.46 9.20
C ILE A 146 -11.29 -22.18 8.40
N GLN A 147 -12.31 -21.44 8.79
CA GLN A 147 -12.45 -20.07 8.34
C GLN A 147 -11.49 -19.19 9.15
N VAL A 148 -10.63 -18.44 8.46
CA VAL A 148 -9.68 -17.52 9.09
C VAL A 148 -10.11 -16.08 8.76
N PRO A 149 -11.04 -15.49 9.55
CA PRO A 149 -11.46 -14.12 9.37
C PRO A 149 -10.28 -13.15 9.42
N GLN A 150 -10.26 -12.20 8.49
CA GLN A 150 -9.33 -11.07 8.58
C GLN A 150 -9.55 -10.27 9.87
N CYS A 151 -10.74 -10.35 10.47
CA CYS A 151 -11.06 -9.68 11.71
C CYS A 151 -10.29 -10.22 12.92
N TRP A 152 -9.61 -11.37 12.86
CA TRP A 152 -8.70 -11.77 13.96
C TRP A 152 -7.50 -10.82 14.10
N THR A 153 -7.05 -10.21 13.00
CA THR A 153 -6.09 -9.09 13.06
C THR A 153 -6.76 -7.77 13.50
N ALA A 154 -8.09 -7.69 13.44
CA ALA A 154 -8.87 -6.52 13.79
C ALA A 154 -9.42 -6.53 15.23
N ALA A 155 -9.67 -7.68 15.83
CA ALA A 155 -10.14 -7.83 17.20
C ALA A 155 -9.08 -7.37 18.22
N LEU A 156 -7.83 -7.24 17.77
CA LEU A 156 -6.70 -6.71 18.53
C LEU A 156 -6.70 -5.19 18.63
N LYS A 157 -7.62 -4.53 17.93
CA LYS A 157 -7.55 -3.11 17.65
C LYS A 157 -8.07 -2.16 18.74
N PRO A 158 -8.90 -2.47 19.74
CA PRO A 158 -9.39 -1.40 20.62
C PRO A 158 -8.23 -0.72 21.39
N LYS A 159 -7.31 -1.50 21.98
CA LYS A 159 -6.11 -0.95 22.61
C LYS A 159 -5.09 -0.41 21.60
N ALA A 160 -4.92 -1.06 20.44
CA ALA A 160 -4.01 -0.56 19.41
C ALA A 160 -4.50 0.75 18.76
N ILE A 161 -5.81 0.93 18.62
CA ILE A 161 -6.47 2.16 18.17
C ILE A 161 -6.30 3.23 19.24
N ALA A 162 -6.55 2.91 20.52
CA ALA A 162 -6.30 3.85 21.62
C ALA A 162 -4.82 4.28 21.68
N ALA A 163 -3.88 3.36 21.44
CA ALA A 163 -2.46 3.66 21.33
C ALA A 163 -2.14 4.51 20.08
N MET A 164 -2.75 4.22 18.92
CA MET A 164 -2.62 5.03 17.70
C MET A 164 -3.18 6.44 17.89
N GLN A 165 -4.31 6.60 18.59
CA GLN A 165 -4.91 7.88 18.92
C GLN A 165 -3.97 8.69 19.82
N LYS A 166 -3.49 8.08 20.91
CA LYS A 166 -2.54 8.72 21.84
C LYS A 166 -1.27 9.17 21.12
N ALA A 167 -0.72 8.33 20.24
CA ALA A 167 0.44 8.67 19.44
C ALA A 167 0.17 9.76 18.39
N THR A 168 -1.04 9.80 17.82
CA THR A 168 -1.46 10.90 16.91
C THR A 168 -1.57 12.23 17.66
N ILE A 169 -2.10 12.22 18.90
CA ILE A 169 -2.15 13.40 19.78
C ILE A 169 -0.73 13.90 20.10
N LEU A 170 0.23 12.99 20.25
CA LEU A 170 1.65 13.30 20.46
C LEU A 170 2.39 13.74 19.17
N GLY A 171 1.69 13.90 18.05
CA GLY A 171 2.25 14.39 16.79
C GLY A 171 2.96 13.35 15.93
N VAL A 172 2.79 12.05 16.22
CA VAL A 172 3.39 10.98 15.41
C VAL A 172 2.65 10.88 14.06
N GLY A 173 3.42 10.91 12.96
CA GLY A 173 2.87 10.85 11.62
C GLY A 173 2.19 9.51 11.29
N ILE A 174 1.16 9.55 10.44
CA ILE A 174 0.40 8.36 9.99
C ILE A 174 1.32 7.27 9.40
N ARG A 175 2.39 7.69 8.72
CA ARG A 175 3.37 6.79 8.11
C ARG A 175 4.17 6.02 9.16
N ASP A 176 4.55 6.68 10.25
CA ASP A 176 5.29 6.05 11.34
C ASP A 176 4.36 5.11 12.12
N LEU A 177 3.10 5.49 12.32
CA LEU A 177 2.07 4.61 12.88
C LEU A 177 1.85 3.35 12.04
N ALA A 178 1.79 3.48 10.72
CA ALA A 178 1.71 2.33 9.81
C ALA A 178 2.92 1.40 9.96
N CYS A 179 4.12 1.97 10.14
CA CYS A 179 5.35 1.22 10.32
C CYS A 179 5.38 0.48 11.67
N ILE A 180 4.97 1.14 12.76
CA ILE A 180 4.94 0.59 14.12
C ILE A 180 3.86 -0.51 14.24
N THR A 181 2.68 -0.27 13.67
CA THR A 181 1.51 -1.15 13.84
C THR A 181 1.44 -2.25 12.80
N GLY A 182 2.26 -2.19 11.74
CA GLY A 182 2.23 -3.12 10.61
C GLY A 182 0.99 -2.99 9.73
N LEU A 183 0.15 -1.97 9.94
CA LEU A 183 -1.00 -1.67 9.09
C LEU A 183 -0.59 -0.83 7.88
N SER A 184 -1.35 -0.90 6.78
CA SER A 184 -1.21 0.07 5.70
C SER A 184 -1.63 1.46 6.18
N GLU A 185 -1.09 2.53 5.60
CA GLU A 185 -1.51 3.90 5.93
C GLU A 185 -3.02 4.11 5.74
N SER A 186 -3.61 3.47 4.73
CA SER A 186 -5.05 3.46 4.50
C SER A 186 -5.80 2.75 5.64
N GLY A 187 -5.24 1.66 6.17
CA GLY A 187 -5.77 0.93 7.32
C GLY A 187 -5.70 1.73 8.61
N VAL A 188 -4.60 2.46 8.85
CA VAL A 188 -4.46 3.37 10.00
C VAL A 188 -5.48 4.50 9.92
N ARG A 189 -5.64 5.14 8.75
CA ARG A 189 -6.66 6.19 8.55
C ARG A 189 -8.08 5.66 8.74
N ALA A 190 -8.39 4.47 8.23
CA ALA A 190 -9.70 3.85 8.41
C ALA A 190 -9.99 3.52 9.88
N ALA A 191 -8.98 3.05 10.62
CA ALA A 191 -9.09 2.75 12.03
C ALA A 191 -9.33 4.02 12.88
N LEU A 192 -8.56 5.09 12.63
CA LEU A 192 -8.74 6.38 13.29
C LEU A 192 -10.12 6.98 12.99
N ARG A 193 -10.60 6.92 11.74
CA ARG A 193 -11.94 7.41 11.38
C ARG A 193 -13.06 6.71 12.14
N ARG A 194 -13.03 5.38 12.22
CA ARG A 194 -14.05 4.61 12.95
C ARG A 194 -14.11 4.99 14.43
N SER A 195 -12.95 5.22 15.04
CA SER A 195 -12.88 5.61 16.45
C SER A 195 -13.42 7.00 16.75
N VAL A 196 -13.35 7.93 15.79
CA VAL A 196 -13.98 9.26 15.92
C VAL A 196 -15.50 9.16 15.82
N THR A 197 -16.00 8.30 14.92
CA THR A 197 -17.44 8.05 14.79
C THR A 197 -18.03 7.39 16.04
N GLU A 198 -17.26 6.55 16.72
CA GLU A 198 -17.70 5.83 17.93
C GLU A 198 -17.66 6.70 19.20
N ALA A 199 -16.87 7.78 19.21
CA ALA A 199 -16.75 8.71 20.33
C ALA A 199 -17.68 9.94 20.23
N ALA A 200 -18.46 10.08 19.15
CA ALA A 200 -19.46 11.12 19.06
C ALA A 200 -20.66 10.72 19.95
N PRO A 201 -20.94 11.42 21.07
CA PRO A 201 -22.14 11.17 21.83
C PRO A 201 -23.33 11.43 20.91
N MET A 202 -24.18 10.40 20.76
CA MET A 202 -25.50 10.58 20.17
C MET A 202 -26.16 11.73 20.95
N PRO A 203 -26.64 12.79 20.28
CA PRO A 203 -27.40 13.81 20.98
C PRO A 203 -28.63 13.14 21.57
N ASP A 204 -28.67 13.05 22.89
CA ASP A 204 -29.86 12.65 23.65
C ASP A 204 -30.94 13.70 23.38
N GLY A 205 -31.90 13.36 22.51
CA GLY A 205 -33.10 14.16 22.30
C GLY A 205 -33.50 14.30 20.84
N GLU A 206 -34.40 13.43 20.38
CA GLU A 206 -35.81 13.81 20.19
C GLU A 206 -36.59 12.57 19.70
N GLU A 207 -37.30 11.92 20.62
CA GLU A 207 -38.55 11.24 20.27
C GLU A 207 -39.51 12.31 19.76
N GLY A 208 -39.74 12.36 18.45
CA GLY A 208 -40.57 13.41 17.87
C GLY A 208 -41.03 13.09 16.46
N GLY A 209 -42.09 12.31 16.36
CA GLY A 209 -43.13 12.51 15.34
C GLY A 209 -42.85 11.98 13.93
N GLY A 210 -43.80 11.20 13.43
CA GLY A 210 -43.79 10.68 12.07
C GLY A 210 -43.78 11.76 10.99
N GLY A 211 -43.25 11.38 9.83
CA GLY A 211 -43.23 12.22 8.65
C GLY A 211 -43.01 11.38 7.41
N ILE A 212 -44.09 10.78 6.92
CA ILE A 212 -44.18 10.17 5.60
C ILE A 212 -44.10 11.31 4.58
N GLY A 213 -43.09 11.32 3.71
CA GLY A 213 -42.98 12.26 2.60
C GLY A 213 -41.71 12.00 1.79
N SER A 214 -41.77 11.19 0.74
CA SER A 214 -42.01 11.60 -0.64
C SER A 214 -41.04 12.66 -1.19
N SER A 215 -40.39 12.23 -2.28
CA SER A 215 -40.08 13.04 -3.47
C SER A 215 -38.89 14.01 -3.42
N GLY A 216 -38.12 13.97 -4.50
CA GLY A 216 -37.44 15.16 -4.99
C GLY A 216 -36.00 14.93 -5.43
N GLY A 217 -35.84 14.51 -6.68
CA GLY A 217 -34.55 14.57 -7.37
C GLY A 217 -34.00 16.00 -7.44
N GLY A 218 -32.67 16.12 -7.39
CA GLY A 218 -31.97 17.38 -7.54
C GLY A 218 -30.51 17.16 -7.92
N ARG A 219 -30.26 16.70 -9.15
CA ARG A 219 -28.94 16.77 -9.78
C ARG A 219 -28.62 18.25 -10.02
N LEU A 220 -27.91 18.89 -9.09
CA LEU A 220 -27.28 20.18 -9.33
C LEU A 220 -26.08 19.99 -10.27
N ARG A 221 -26.30 20.37 -11.53
CA ARG A 221 -25.28 20.57 -12.56
C ARG A 221 -24.57 21.89 -12.24
N VAL A 222 -23.34 21.81 -11.77
CA VAL A 222 -22.47 23.00 -11.61
C VAL A 222 -21.87 23.31 -12.99
N GLU A 223 -22.47 24.28 -13.68
CA GLU A 223 -21.83 24.92 -14.83
C GLU A 223 -20.71 25.84 -14.32
N ASN A 224 -19.49 25.55 -14.78
CA ASN A 224 -18.29 26.29 -14.40
C ASN A 224 -17.70 26.94 -15.65
N HIS A 225 -18.03 28.22 -15.87
CA HIS A 225 -17.26 29.12 -16.72
C HIS A 225 -17.32 30.53 -16.12
N PRO A 226 -16.15 31.19 -16.04
CA PRO A 226 -16.04 32.42 -16.80
C PRO A 226 -14.77 32.50 -17.65
N ARG A 227 -14.98 32.97 -18.89
CA ARG A 227 -13.99 33.55 -19.80
C ARG A 227 -13.23 34.69 -19.10
N VAL A 228 -11.91 34.68 -19.18
CA VAL A 228 -11.11 35.90 -19.09
C VAL A 228 -10.36 36.04 -20.41
N SER A 229 -10.87 36.90 -21.27
CA SER A 229 -10.16 37.43 -22.43
C SER A 229 -9.28 38.57 -21.93
N VAL A 230 -7.96 38.47 -22.11
CA VAL A 230 -7.06 39.61 -21.96
C VAL A 230 -6.67 40.07 -23.36
N VAL A 231 -7.27 41.19 -23.76
CA VAL A 231 -6.81 42.00 -24.88
C VAL A 231 -5.59 42.78 -24.39
N SER A 232 -4.44 42.56 -25.01
CA SER A 232 -3.30 43.47 -24.88
C SER A 232 -3.04 44.09 -26.24
N GLU A 233 -3.58 45.29 -26.40
CA GLU A 233 -3.09 46.33 -27.31
C GLU A 233 -2.04 47.17 -26.60
N LYS A 234 -0.92 47.43 -27.28
CA LYS A 234 0.07 48.51 -27.12
C LYS A 234 1.41 48.02 -27.65
N SER A 235 2.23 48.78 -28.36
CA SER A 235 2.15 50.05 -29.07
C SER A 235 3.46 50.13 -29.86
#